data_AF-A0A9P8L1Z8-F1
#
_entry.id   AF-A0A9P8L1Z8-F1
#
_cell.length_a   1.000
_cell.length_b   1.000
_cell.length_c   1.000
_cell.angle_alpha   90.00
_cell.angle_beta   90.00
_cell.angle_gamma   90.00
#
_symmetry.space_group_name_H-M   'P 1'
#
loop_
_entity.id
_entity.type
_entity.pdbx_description
1 polymer ?
#
loop_
_entity_poly.entity_id
_entity_poly.type
_entity_poly.pdbx_seq_one_letter_code
_entity_poly.pdbx_strand_id
1 'polypeptide(L)'
;ISREDNIEGKSLRERILDLDLIGASILIPTIVCLLLALQWGGTTYPWNNSRIIGLLVGAGVLAVIFAYSQIRLGDRATLPPRILSQRSVTAAVIYSVMFGAGFFVLIFYLPLYFQSVKGSSATKSGIQVLPLFLSTVLSSIASGVLITLVGYYTPFVISGTALFCIGTGLISTYSTHTSFGRWFGYQILTGAGVGVGFQAPMLAVQTVLPLDDVPIGTACVMFFQTLGGALFISIGQTVFQNGLVRGTHKFVPNMDPKLLLNAGATQIRNVLQRVGLTDKLMGAIEAYMVGLVDAYRVTVACTAVAFVAACLFEWKSVKDGEAKRLGNGHKEEDEENKMEDPEKDRQQPLVVAAV
;
A
#
# COMPACT_ATOMS: atom_id res chain seq x y z
N ILE A 1 20.47 -18.83 11.74
CA ILE A 1 19.44 -19.61 11.01
C ILE A 1 19.95 -21.04 11.02
N SER A 2 19.23 -21.95 11.67
CA SER A 2 19.65 -23.35 11.85
C SER A 2 19.82 -24.02 10.49
N ARG A 3 20.69 -25.03 10.43
CA ARG A 3 21.10 -25.74 9.19
C ARG A 3 19.97 -26.52 8.50
N GLU A 4 18.82 -26.70 9.15
CA GLU A 4 17.68 -27.48 8.66
C GLU A 4 16.95 -26.80 7.48
N ASP A 5 17.00 -25.47 7.33
CA ASP A 5 16.35 -24.76 6.20
C ASP A 5 17.29 -24.51 5.00
N ASN A 6 18.38 -25.28 4.84
CA ASN A 6 19.34 -25.11 3.74
C ASN A 6 19.30 -26.26 2.74
N ILE A 7 18.16 -26.44 2.08
CA ILE A 7 17.90 -27.49 1.08
C ILE A 7 18.95 -27.47 -0.06
N GLU A 8 19.50 -26.29 -0.40
CA GLU A 8 20.51 -26.15 -1.48
C GLU A 8 21.98 -26.14 -1.00
N GLY A 9 22.27 -26.21 0.31
CA GLY A 9 23.65 -26.19 0.80
C GLY A 9 24.45 -24.88 0.56
N LYS A 10 23.82 -23.83 0.01
CA LYS A 10 24.50 -22.60 -0.43
C LYS A 10 25.17 -21.84 0.70
N SER A 11 26.39 -21.38 0.43
CA SER A 11 27.15 -20.46 1.28
C SER A 11 26.45 -19.11 1.43
N LEU A 12 26.62 -18.42 2.57
CA LEU A 12 26.12 -17.04 2.75
C LEU A 12 26.56 -16.11 1.61
N ARG A 13 27.75 -16.33 1.05
CA ARG A 13 28.27 -15.57 -0.09
C ARG A 13 27.49 -15.85 -1.37
N GLU A 14 27.13 -17.10 -1.62
CA GLU A 14 26.37 -17.50 -2.82
C GLU A 14 24.94 -16.95 -2.75
N ARG A 15 24.30 -16.99 -1.58
CA ARG A 15 22.98 -16.38 -1.37
C ARG A 15 22.98 -14.87 -1.62
N ILE A 16 24.04 -14.15 -1.24
CA ILE A 16 24.18 -12.71 -1.50
C ILE A 16 24.41 -12.44 -3.00
N LEU A 17 25.15 -13.32 -3.69
CA LEU A 17 25.41 -13.20 -5.12
C LEU A 17 24.20 -13.56 -5.98
N ASP A 18 23.28 -14.38 -5.47
CA ASP A 18 21.99 -14.69 -6.10
C ASP A 18 21.01 -13.51 -6.04
N LEU A 19 21.25 -12.50 -5.18
CA LEU A 19 20.45 -11.28 -5.13
C LEU A 19 20.84 -10.33 -6.27
N ASP A 20 19.83 -9.70 -6.87
CA ASP A 20 20.00 -8.63 -7.86
C ASP A 20 20.41 -7.29 -7.20
N LEU A 21 21.64 -7.27 -6.66
CA LEU A 21 22.23 -6.10 -6.01
C LEU A 21 22.38 -4.91 -6.98
N ILE A 22 22.60 -5.19 -8.27
CA ILE A 22 22.72 -4.17 -9.31
C ILE A 22 21.36 -3.50 -9.51
N GLY A 23 20.30 -4.28 -9.69
CA GLY A 23 18.93 -3.77 -9.78
C GLY A 23 18.56 -2.95 -8.55
N ALA A 24 18.85 -3.43 -7.35
CA ALA A 24 18.63 -2.69 -6.11
C ALA A 24 19.40 -1.35 -6.08
N SER A 25 20.67 -1.34 -6.53
CA SER A 25 21.50 -0.13 -6.58
C SER A 25 20.99 0.93 -7.56
N ILE A 26 20.18 0.55 -8.55
CA ILE A 26 19.53 1.47 -9.50
C ILE A 26 18.15 1.88 -8.97
N LEU A 27 17.39 0.94 -8.41
CA LEU A 27 16.03 1.15 -7.93
C LEU A 27 15.98 2.12 -6.75
N ILE A 28 16.90 2.00 -5.78
CA ILE A 28 16.91 2.85 -4.59
C ILE A 28 17.10 4.34 -4.99
N PRO A 29 18.14 4.74 -5.75
CA PRO A 29 18.26 6.12 -6.23
C PRO A 29 17.07 6.58 -7.08
N THR A 30 16.48 5.70 -7.90
CA THR A 30 15.29 6.02 -8.69
C THR A 30 14.14 6.52 -7.79
N ILE A 31 13.83 5.75 -6.74
CA ILE A 31 12.75 6.07 -5.81
C ILE A 31 13.09 7.32 -5.00
N VAL A 32 14.34 7.46 -4.54
CA VAL A 32 14.79 8.64 -3.79
C VAL A 32 14.66 9.91 -4.63
N CYS A 33 15.12 9.89 -5.89
CA CYS A 33 14.97 11.02 -6.80
C CYS A 33 13.51 11.39 -7.02
N LEU A 34 12.65 10.40 -7.27
CA LEU A 34 11.23 10.61 -7.50
C LEU A 34 10.53 11.19 -6.25
N LEU A 35 10.78 10.64 -5.07
CA LEU A 35 10.20 11.11 -3.81
C LEU A 35 10.69 12.52 -3.47
N LEU A 36 11.99 12.82 -3.61
CA LEU A 36 12.51 14.17 -3.37
C LEU A 36 11.91 15.21 -4.31
N ALA A 37 11.76 14.87 -5.59
CA ALA A 37 11.11 15.75 -6.56
C ALA A 37 9.67 16.08 -6.16
N LEU A 38 8.88 15.08 -5.77
CA LEU A 38 7.49 15.25 -5.36
C LEU A 38 7.34 15.94 -4.00
N GLN A 39 8.29 15.71 -3.08
CA GLN A 39 8.25 16.28 -1.74
C GLN A 39 8.64 17.77 -1.72
N TRP A 40 9.65 18.14 -2.51
CA TRP A 40 10.17 19.51 -2.56
C TRP A 40 9.54 20.36 -3.67
N GLY A 41 8.98 19.74 -4.70
CA GLY A 41 8.32 20.40 -5.81
C GLY A 41 7.09 21.18 -5.34
N GLY A 42 7.05 22.47 -5.65
CA GLY A 42 5.96 23.37 -5.27
C GLY A 42 6.00 23.85 -3.81
N THR A 43 6.89 23.31 -2.99
CA THR A 43 6.97 23.61 -1.55
C THR A 43 8.27 24.36 -1.22
N THR A 44 9.39 23.65 -1.27
CA THR A 44 10.74 24.18 -1.05
C THR A 44 11.27 24.85 -2.31
N TYR A 45 11.01 24.24 -3.47
CA TYR A 45 11.45 24.74 -4.76
C TYR A 45 10.27 24.81 -5.74
N PRO A 46 10.18 25.86 -6.59
CA PRO A 46 9.21 25.88 -7.68
C PRO A 46 9.38 24.67 -8.59
N TRP A 47 8.29 24.20 -9.21
CA TRP A 47 8.33 23.06 -10.16
C TRP A 47 9.28 23.28 -11.34
N ASN A 48 9.47 24.54 -11.77
CA ASN A 48 10.40 24.92 -12.83
C ASN A 48 11.87 25.05 -12.36
N ASN A 49 12.19 24.65 -11.12
CA ASN A 49 13.57 24.69 -10.63
C ASN A 49 14.38 23.55 -11.26
N SER A 50 15.61 23.87 -11.70
CA SER A 50 16.52 22.90 -12.32
C SER A 50 16.77 21.64 -11.48
N ARG A 51 16.75 21.76 -10.14
CA ARG A 51 16.89 20.61 -9.23
C ARG A 51 15.70 19.66 -9.33
N ILE A 52 14.47 20.18 -9.34
CA ILE A 52 13.25 19.36 -9.42
C ILE A 52 13.18 18.67 -10.78
N ILE A 53 13.43 19.41 -11.86
CA ILE A 53 13.47 18.85 -13.21
C ILE A 53 14.57 17.79 -13.32
N GLY A 54 15.77 18.06 -12.79
CA GLY A 54 16.88 17.11 -12.77
C GLY A 54 16.56 15.83 -11.99
N LEU A 55 15.88 15.93 -10.85
CA LEU A 55 15.42 14.77 -10.09
C LEU A 55 14.35 13.96 -10.82
N LEU A 56 13.40 14.61 -11.50
CA LEU A 56 12.36 13.93 -12.29
C LEU A 56 12.96 13.22 -13.51
N VAL A 57 13.84 13.91 -14.26
CA VAL A 57 14.55 13.33 -15.41
C VAL A 57 15.45 12.19 -14.96
N GLY A 58 16.21 12.38 -13.88
CA GLY A 58 17.07 11.35 -13.29
C GLY A 58 16.28 10.11 -12.86
N ALA A 59 15.15 10.30 -12.18
CA ALA A 59 14.25 9.20 -11.84
C ALA A 59 13.71 8.49 -13.08
N GLY A 60 13.29 9.23 -14.12
CA GLY A 60 12.82 8.65 -15.37
C GLY A 60 13.90 7.82 -16.08
N VAL A 61 15.11 8.35 -16.21
CA VAL A 61 16.24 7.65 -16.83
C VAL A 61 16.62 6.40 -16.04
N LEU A 62 16.77 6.51 -14.71
CA LEU A 62 17.10 5.36 -13.87
C LEU A 62 16.00 4.30 -13.86
N ALA A 63 14.72 4.71 -13.92
CA ALA A 63 13.60 3.78 -14.05
C ALA A 63 13.65 3.00 -15.38
N VAL A 64 13.99 3.67 -16.49
CA VAL A 64 14.17 3.00 -17.80
C VAL A 64 15.35 2.04 -17.76
N ILE A 65 16.48 2.44 -17.17
CA ILE A 65 17.67 1.58 -17.01
C ILE A 65 17.31 0.37 -16.13
N PHE A 66 16.60 0.58 -15.03
CA PHE A 66 16.14 -0.48 -14.15
C PHE A 66 15.22 -1.45 -14.90
N ALA A 67 14.19 -0.96 -15.60
CA ALA A 67 13.27 -1.79 -16.37
C ALA A 67 14.02 -2.64 -17.42
N TYR A 68 14.96 -2.03 -18.15
CA TYR A 68 15.82 -2.75 -19.09
C TYR A 68 16.66 -3.84 -18.39
N SER A 69 17.24 -3.52 -17.24
CA SER A 69 18.00 -4.47 -16.42
C SER A 69 17.14 -5.66 -16.00
N GLN A 70 15.91 -5.41 -15.51
CA GLN A 70 15.01 -6.48 -15.08
C GLN A 70 14.60 -7.40 -16.25
N ILE A 71 14.31 -6.83 -17.42
CA ILE A 71 13.97 -7.62 -18.62
C ILE A 71 15.17 -8.48 -19.06
N ARG A 72 16.38 -7.94 -18.97
CA ARG A 72 17.60 -8.66 -19.38
C ARG A 72 18.01 -9.75 -18.39
N LEU A 73 17.80 -9.55 -17.09
CA LEU A 73 18.15 -10.53 -16.05
C LEU A 73 17.14 -11.69 -15.96
N GLY A 74 15.91 -11.51 -16.44
CA GLY A 74 14.90 -12.57 -16.47
C GLY A 74 14.52 -13.06 -15.08
N ASP A 75 14.64 -14.37 -14.83
CA ASP A 75 14.24 -14.99 -13.56
C ASP A 75 15.17 -14.66 -12.38
N ARG A 76 16.39 -14.15 -12.64
CA ARG A 76 17.31 -13.69 -11.57
C ARG A 76 17.06 -12.24 -11.14
N ALA A 77 16.12 -11.56 -11.80
CA ALA A 77 15.81 -10.17 -11.53
C ALA A 77 15.08 -10.01 -10.19
N THR A 78 15.22 -8.84 -9.56
CA THR A 78 14.45 -8.51 -8.35
C THR A 78 12.93 -8.56 -8.59
N LEU A 79 12.50 -8.16 -9.80
CA LEU A 79 11.13 -8.17 -10.26
C LEU A 79 11.02 -9.04 -11.53
N PRO A 80 10.93 -10.37 -11.40
CA PRO A 80 10.91 -11.27 -12.55
C PRO A 80 9.74 -10.95 -13.50
N PRO A 81 10.00 -10.62 -14.78
CA PRO A 81 8.94 -10.32 -15.74
C PRO A 81 7.93 -11.45 -15.89
N ARG A 82 8.36 -12.72 -15.75
CA ARG A 82 7.50 -13.92 -15.76
C ARG A 82 6.40 -13.83 -14.71
N ILE A 83 6.75 -13.45 -13.47
CA ILE A 83 5.82 -13.31 -12.35
C ILE A 83 4.89 -12.11 -12.59
N LEU A 84 5.44 -10.97 -13.02
CA LEU A 84 4.65 -9.76 -13.28
C LEU A 84 3.72 -9.86 -14.51
N SER A 85 4.01 -10.78 -15.43
CA SER A 85 3.16 -11.05 -16.60
C SER A 85 1.92 -11.89 -16.26
N GLN A 86 1.89 -12.52 -15.09
CA GLN A 86 0.72 -13.26 -14.64
C GLN A 86 -0.41 -12.30 -14.29
N ARG A 87 -1.54 -12.39 -15.01
CA ARG A 87 -2.67 -11.45 -14.92
C ARG A 87 -3.09 -11.09 -13.49
N SER A 88 -3.27 -12.09 -12.62
CA SER A 88 -3.67 -11.88 -11.22
C SER A 88 -2.60 -11.17 -10.40
N VAL A 89 -1.31 -11.39 -10.71
CA VAL A 89 -0.20 -10.67 -10.06
C VAL A 89 -0.12 -9.24 -10.56
N THR A 90 -0.30 -9.00 -11.86
CA THR A 90 -0.36 -7.63 -12.39
C THR A 90 -1.54 -6.86 -11.77
N ALA A 91 -2.71 -7.48 -11.67
CA ALA A 91 -3.88 -6.92 -11.00
C ALA A 91 -3.58 -6.65 -9.52
N ALA A 92 -2.95 -7.60 -8.81
CA ALA A 92 -2.52 -7.43 -7.42
C ALA A 92 -1.56 -6.25 -7.24
N VAL A 93 -0.60 -6.07 -8.15
CA VAL A 93 0.36 -4.97 -8.12
C VAL A 93 -0.34 -3.63 -8.33
N ILE A 94 -1.14 -3.48 -9.39
CA ILE A 94 -1.90 -2.24 -9.67
C ILE A 94 -2.82 -1.92 -8.50
N TYR A 95 -3.55 -2.92 -8.02
CA TYR A 95 -4.40 -2.82 -6.84
C TYR A 95 -3.61 -2.31 -5.64
N SER A 96 -2.45 -2.91 -5.35
CA SER A 96 -1.62 -2.56 -4.20
C SER A 96 -1.08 -1.15 -4.25
N VAL A 97 -0.57 -0.68 -5.41
CA VAL A 97 -0.10 0.71 -5.55
C VAL A 97 -1.25 1.67 -5.23
N MET A 98 -2.43 1.46 -5.83
CA MET A 98 -3.58 2.37 -5.70
C MET A 98 -4.25 2.27 -4.32
N PHE A 99 -4.37 1.07 -3.77
CA PHE A 99 -4.89 0.84 -2.42
C PHE A 99 -3.97 1.46 -1.38
N GLY A 100 -2.66 1.21 -1.48
CA GLY A 100 -1.64 1.81 -0.62
C GLY A 100 -1.68 3.34 -0.72
N ALA A 101 -1.69 3.88 -1.94
CA ALA A 101 -1.82 5.30 -2.20
C ALA A 101 -3.03 5.93 -1.47
N GLY A 102 -4.22 5.35 -1.64
CA GLY A 102 -5.43 5.85 -0.99
C GLY A 102 -5.37 5.73 0.54
N PHE A 103 -4.97 4.56 1.05
CA PHE A 103 -4.94 4.26 2.47
C PHE A 103 -3.93 5.13 3.23
N PHE A 104 -2.68 5.22 2.74
CA PHE A 104 -1.64 5.97 3.41
C PHE A 104 -1.92 7.48 3.42
N VAL A 105 -2.48 8.03 2.34
CA VAL A 105 -2.98 9.43 2.33
C VAL A 105 -4.09 9.61 3.36
N LEU A 106 -5.06 8.70 3.41
CA LEU A 106 -6.18 8.81 4.35
C LEU A 106 -5.69 8.86 5.81
N ILE A 107 -4.87 7.91 6.22
CA ILE A 107 -4.41 7.82 7.62
C ILE A 107 -3.47 8.97 7.99
N PHE A 108 -2.82 9.61 7.01
CA PHE A 108 -2.01 10.80 7.24
C PHE A 108 -2.86 12.05 7.46
N TYR A 109 -3.89 12.28 6.63
CA TYR A 109 -4.70 13.51 6.68
C TYR A 109 -5.90 13.44 7.64
N LEU A 110 -6.40 12.24 7.97
CA LEU A 110 -7.55 12.09 8.86
C LEU A 110 -7.28 12.59 10.30
N PRO A 111 -6.15 12.28 10.95
CA PRO A 111 -5.78 12.91 12.23
C PRO A 111 -5.62 14.43 12.10
N LEU A 112 -5.14 14.90 10.94
CA LEU A 112 -4.92 16.32 10.68
C LEU A 112 -6.23 17.11 10.72
N TYR A 113 -7.33 16.52 10.24
CA TYR A 113 -8.68 17.09 10.39
C TYR A 113 -9.07 17.25 11.86
N PHE A 114 -8.89 16.23 12.68
CA PHE A 114 -9.22 16.33 14.10
C PHE A 114 -8.37 17.37 14.84
N GLN A 115 -7.10 17.50 14.46
CA GLN A 115 -6.18 18.47 15.06
C GLN A 115 -6.47 19.91 14.60
N SER A 116 -6.47 20.17 13.29
CA SER A 116 -6.64 21.52 12.74
C SER A 116 -8.07 22.03 12.81
N VAL A 117 -9.06 21.19 12.51
CA VAL A 117 -10.47 21.61 12.39
C VAL A 117 -11.21 21.47 13.71
N LYS A 118 -11.09 20.30 14.36
CA LYS A 118 -11.77 20.06 15.64
C LYS A 118 -10.97 20.53 16.86
N GLY A 119 -9.74 21.01 16.68
CA GLY A 119 -8.90 21.52 17.78
C GLY A 119 -8.50 20.44 18.79
N SER A 120 -8.48 19.17 18.39
CA SER A 120 -8.09 18.06 19.27
C SER A 120 -6.57 17.99 19.39
N SER A 121 -6.06 17.56 20.55
CA SER A 121 -4.63 17.28 20.71
C SER A 121 -4.19 16.12 19.82
N ALA A 122 -2.89 15.97 19.61
CA ALA A 122 -2.33 14.83 18.86
C ALA A 122 -2.82 13.48 19.43
N THR A 123 -2.73 13.31 20.77
CA THR A 123 -3.22 12.10 21.46
C THR A 123 -4.72 11.87 21.22
N LYS A 124 -5.55 12.90 21.39
CA LYS A 124 -7.00 12.78 21.21
C LYS A 124 -7.37 12.49 19.75
N SER A 125 -6.66 13.07 18.79
CA SER A 125 -6.87 12.80 17.37
C SER A 125 -6.52 11.36 17.00
N GLY A 126 -5.47 10.78 17.61
CA GLY A 126 -5.17 9.35 17.45
C GLY A 126 -6.31 8.46 17.95
N ILE A 127 -6.87 8.78 19.12
CA ILE A 127 -8.05 8.07 19.66
C ILE A 127 -9.26 8.22 18.73
N GLN A 128 -9.46 9.39 18.12
CA GLN A 128 -10.57 9.64 17.19
C GLN A 128 -10.45 8.92 15.84
N VAL A 129 -9.29 8.34 15.52
CA VAL A 129 -9.09 7.51 14.32
C VAL A 129 -9.22 6.00 14.62
N LEU A 130 -9.35 5.61 15.90
CA LEU A 130 -9.58 4.22 16.28
C LEU A 130 -10.78 3.53 15.61
N PRO A 131 -11.92 4.20 15.33
CA PRO A 131 -13.04 3.54 14.65
C PRO A 131 -12.64 2.94 13.29
N LEU A 132 -11.79 3.63 12.54
CA LEU A 132 -11.22 3.13 11.28
C LEU A 132 -10.42 1.84 11.53
N PHE A 133 -9.45 1.88 12.43
CA PHE A 133 -8.54 0.75 12.68
C PHE A 133 -9.23 -0.46 13.32
N LEU A 134 -10.12 -0.24 14.29
CA LEU A 134 -10.90 -1.31 14.91
C LEU A 134 -11.79 -2.00 13.87
N SER A 135 -12.46 -1.22 13.02
CA SER A 135 -13.27 -1.79 11.95
C SER A 135 -12.41 -2.53 10.91
N THR A 136 -11.21 -2.04 10.61
CA THR A 136 -10.24 -2.74 9.75
C THR A 136 -9.85 -4.11 10.32
N VAL A 137 -9.51 -4.18 11.60
CA VAL A 137 -9.13 -5.45 12.26
C VAL A 137 -10.29 -6.44 12.26
N LEU A 138 -11.47 -6.00 12.71
CA LEU A 138 -12.65 -6.87 12.76
C LEU A 138 -13.05 -7.37 11.38
N SER A 139 -13.03 -6.49 10.38
CA SER A 139 -13.34 -6.85 8.99
C SER A 139 -12.31 -7.80 8.40
N SER A 140 -11.01 -7.58 8.64
CA SER A 140 -9.94 -8.47 8.17
C SER A 140 -10.12 -9.89 8.72
N ILE A 141 -10.42 -10.04 10.02
CA ILE A 141 -10.67 -11.34 10.65
C ILE A 141 -11.91 -11.99 10.02
N ALA A 142 -13.02 -11.26 9.93
CA ALA A 142 -14.27 -11.76 9.37
C ALA A 142 -14.09 -12.20 7.90
N SER A 143 -13.42 -11.38 7.09
CA SER A 143 -13.15 -11.73 5.69
C SER A 143 -12.22 -12.93 5.56
N GLY A 144 -11.22 -13.08 6.42
CA GLY A 144 -10.35 -14.25 6.41
C GLY A 144 -11.14 -15.54 6.62
N VAL A 145 -11.96 -15.58 7.67
CA VAL A 145 -12.84 -16.74 7.97
C VAL A 145 -13.80 -17.02 6.81
N LEU A 146 -14.47 -15.99 6.29
CA LEU A 146 -15.44 -16.15 5.21
C LEU A 146 -14.79 -16.63 3.91
N ILE A 147 -13.61 -16.10 3.56
CA ILE A 147 -12.86 -16.53 2.38
C ILE A 147 -12.44 -18.00 2.52
N THR A 148 -11.95 -18.43 3.69
CA THR A 148 -11.61 -19.84 3.94
C THR A 148 -12.82 -20.77 3.79
N LEU A 149 -13.98 -20.36 4.31
CA LEU A 149 -15.22 -21.15 4.20
C LEU A 149 -15.73 -21.23 2.75
N VAL A 150 -15.88 -20.08 2.09
CA VAL A 150 -16.42 -19.97 0.72
C VAL A 150 -15.44 -20.51 -0.32
N GLY A 151 -14.13 -20.37 -0.09
CA GLY A 151 -13.07 -20.79 -1.00
C GLY A 151 -12.71 -19.77 -2.08
N TYR A 152 -13.46 -18.68 -2.25
CA TYR A 152 -13.17 -17.63 -3.24
C TYR A 152 -12.93 -16.27 -2.57
N TYR A 153 -11.81 -15.63 -2.89
CA TYR A 153 -11.45 -14.32 -2.33
C TYR A 153 -12.03 -13.16 -3.15
N THR A 154 -12.13 -13.28 -4.47
CA THR A 154 -12.48 -12.20 -5.41
C THR A 154 -13.77 -11.42 -5.05
N PRO A 155 -14.90 -12.05 -4.68
CA PRO A 155 -16.12 -11.32 -4.31
C PRO A 155 -15.94 -10.45 -3.06
N PHE A 156 -15.17 -10.93 -2.08
CA PHE A 156 -14.87 -10.18 -0.86
C PHE A 156 -13.96 -9.00 -1.16
N VAL A 157 -12.96 -9.17 -2.03
CA VAL A 157 -12.10 -8.06 -2.47
C VAL A 157 -12.93 -6.98 -3.14
N ILE A 158 -13.74 -7.33 -4.15
CA ILE A 158 -14.55 -6.35 -4.89
C ILE A 158 -15.49 -5.59 -3.95
N SER A 159 -16.21 -6.29 -3.08
CA SER A 159 -17.13 -5.66 -2.12
C SER A 159 -16.38 -4.82 -1.07
N GLY A 160 -15.26 -5.31 -0.53
CA GLY A 160 -14.43 -4.58 0.41
C GLY A 160 -13.84 -3.30 -0.19
N THR A 161 -13.27 -3.36 -1.39
CA THR A 161 -12.74 -2.17 -2.06
C THR A 161 -13.85 -1.21 -2.46
N ALA A 162 -15.05 -1.69 -2.81
CA ALA A 162 -16.21 -0.83 -3.01
C ALA A 162 -16.58 -0.08 -1.74
N LEU A 163 -16.64 -0.76 -0.58
CA LEU A 163 -16.88 -0.13 0.72
C LEU A 163 -15.79 0.90 1.06
N PHE A 164 -14.54 0.60 0.73
CA PHE A 164 -13.43 1.53 0.93
C PHE A 164 -13.59 2.79 0.06
N CYS A 165 -13.93 2.62 -1.22
CA CYS A 165 -14.21 3.73 -2.14
C CYS A 165 -15.39 4.58 -1.68
N ILE A 166 -16.50 3.96 -1.27
CA ILE A 166 -17.68 4.67 -0.77
C ILE A 166 -17.35 5.40 0.54
N GLY A 167 -16.69 4.73 1.48
CA GLY A 167 -16.32 5.30 2.77
C GLY A 167 -15.39 6.51 2.62
N THR A 168 -14.38 6.40 1.76
CA THR A 168 -13.49 7.54 1.45
C THR A 168 -14.23 8.66 0.71
N GLY A 169 -15.19 8.31 -0.15
CA GLY A 169 -16.11 9.26 -0.77
C GLY A 169 -16.90 10.07 0.26
N LEU A 170 -17.45 9.41 1.27
CA LEU A 170 -18.15 10.05 2.39
C LEU A 170 -17.20 10.88 3.27
N ILE A 171 -15.98 10.42 3.53
CA ILE A 171 -14.97 11.22 4.26
C ILE A 171 -14.63 12.50 3.49
N SER A 172 -14.61 12.46 2.15
CA SER A 172 -14.39 13.66 1.34
C SER A 172 -15.49 14.73 1.49
N THR A 173 -16.66 14.39 2.05
CA THR A 173 -17.73 15.34 2.37
C THR A 173 -17.61 15.93 3.78
N TYR A 174 -16.49 15.73 4.47
CA TYR A 174 -16.24 16.38 5.74
C TYR A 174 -16.28 17.91 5.59
N SER A 175 -16.66 18.53 6.69
CA SER A 175 -16.73 19.98 6.85
C SER A 175 -16.38 20.33 8.29
N THR A 176 -16.15 21.61 8.55
CA THR A 176 -15.90 22.16 9.88
C THR A 176 -16.98 21.78 10.90
N HIS A 177 -18.22 21.60 10.42
CA HIS A 177 -19.41 21.26 11.22
C HIS A 177 -19.78 19.77 11.24
N THR A 178 -18.95 18.87 10.72
CA THR A 178 -19.30 17.43 10.68
C THR A 178 -19.50 16.90 12.10
N SER A 179 -20.65 16.24 12.32
CA SER A 179 -21.07 15.72 13.62
C SER A 179 -20.35 14.43 13.98
N PHE A 180 -20.38 14.07 15.27
CA PHE A 180 -19.78 12.83 15.78
C PHE A 180 -20.23 11.59 15.00
N GLY A 181 -21.55 11.38 14.89
CA GLY A 181 -22.10 10.21 14.21
C GLY A 181 -21.65 10.08 12.75
N ARG A 182 -21.52 11.20 12.02
CA ARG A 182 -21.06 11.17 10.62
C ARG A 182 -19.59 10.75 10.52
N TRP A 183 -18.70 11.45 11.23
CA TRP A 183 -17.28 11.12 11.11
C TRP A 183 -16.97 9.74 11.68
N PHE A 184 -17.65 9.32 12.74
CA PHE A 184 -17.47 8.00 13.35
C PHE A 184 -17.98 6.89 12.42
N GLY A 185 -19.19 7.03 11.88
CA GLY A 185 -19.79 6.05 10.98
C GLY A 185 -19.04 5.92 9.65
N TYR A 186 -18.57 7.03 9.06
CA TYR A 186 -17.82 6.98 7.81
C TYR A 186 -16.47 6.26 7.98
N GLN A 187 -15.81 6.42 9.13
CA GLN A 187 -14.61 5.67 9.46
C GLN A 187 -14.85 4.18 9.59
N ILE A 188 -15.96 3.75 10.23
CA ILE A 188 -16.30 2.33 10.32
C ILE A 188 -16.51 1.74 8.94
N LEU A 189 -17.31 2.39 8.08
CA LEU A 189 -17.55 1.92 6.73
C LEU A 189 -16.24 1.80 5.92
N THR A 190 -15.40 2.81 6.04
CA THR A 190 -14.08 2.85 5.38
C THR A 190 -13.18 1.74 5.89
N GLY A 191 -13.09 1.56 7.21
CA GLY A 191 -12.26 0.54 7.86
C GLY A 191 -12.71 -0.87 7.50
N ALA A 192 -14.03 -1.10 7.43
CA ALA A 192 -14.58 -2.36 6.95
C ALA A 192 -14.05 -2.72 5.55
N GLY A 193 -14.01 -1.76 4.62
CA GLY A 193 -13.46 -1.99 3.28
C GLY A 193 -11.94 -2.21 3.27
N VAL A 194 -11.21 -1.45 4.08
CA VAL A 194 -9.75 -1.56 4.21
C VAL A 194 -9.32 -2.93 4.73
N GLY A 195 -10.04 -3.49 5.72
CA GLY A 195 -9.72 -4.78 6.33
C GLY A 195 -9.65 -5.92 5.30
N VAL A 196 -10.63 -5.98 4.40
CA VAL A 196 -10.65 -6.98 3.32
C VAL A 196 -9.59 -6.68 2.27
N GLY A 197 -9.40 -5.40 1.96
CA GLY A 197 -8.51 -4.95 0.89
C GLY A 197 -7.02 -5.22 1.14
N PHE A 198 -6.56 -5.29 2.40
CA PHE A 198 -5.16 -5.56 2.72
C PHE A 198 -4.70 -6.99 2.37
N GLN A 199 -5.59 -7.97 2.56
CA GLN A 199 -5.27 -9.39 2.33
C GLN A 199 -5.41 -9.80 0.86
N ALA A 200 -6.25 -9.08 0.11
CA ALA A 200 -6.59 -9.36 -1.28
C ALA A 200 -5.39 -9.67 -2.20
N PRO A 201 -4.38 -8.79 -2.33
CA PRO A 201 -3.30 -9.02 -3.27
C PRO A 201 -2.33 -10.11 -2.79
N MET A 202 -2.24 -10.35 -1.47
CA MET A 202 -1.46 -11.47 -0.90
C MET A 202 -2.11 -12.81 -1.24
N LEU A 203 -3.43 -12.93 -1.03
CA LEU A 203 -4.19 -14.12 -1.38
C LEU A 203 -4.12 -14.42 -2.88
N ALA A 204 -4.21 -13.40 -3.73
CA ALA A 204 -4.07 -13.56 -5.17
C ALA A 204 -2.72 -14.18 -5.55
N VAL A 205 -1.61 -13.62 -5.05
CA VAL A 205 -0.26 -14.14 -5.29
C VAL A 205 -0.13 -15.58 -4.80
N GLN A 206 -0.55 -15.87 -3.57
CA GLN A 206 -0.47 -17.20 -2.97
C GLN A 206 -1.32 -18.25 -3.70
N THR A 207 -2.39 -17.83 -4.36
CA THR A 207 -3.31 -18.74 -5.07
C THR A 207 -2.84 -19.04 -6.50
N VAL A 208 -2.16 -18.10 -7.17
CA VAL A 208 -1.85 -18.22 -8.60
C VAL A 208 -0.41 -18.59 -8.91
N LEU A 209 0.53 -18.38 -7.99
CA LEU A 209 1.94 -18.68 -8.19
C LEU A 209 2.31 -20.07 -7.65
N PRO A 210 3.33 -20.72 -8.26
CA PRO A 210 4.01 -21.86 -7.64
C PRO A 210 4.60 -21.47 -6.27
N LEU A 211 4.77 -22.46 -5.38
CA LEU A 211 5.26 -22.25 -4.01
C LEU A 211 6.56 -21.46 -3.95
N ASP A 212 7.52 -21.80 -4.82
CA ASP A 212 8.84 -21.16 -4.89
C ASP A 212 8.78 -19.67 -5.27
N ASP A 213 7.75 -19.28 -6.04
CA ASP A 213 7.55 -17.91 -6.52
C ASP A 213 6.70 -17.06 -5.56
N VAL A 214 5.99 -17.67 -4.59
CA VAL A 214 5.13 -16.95 -3.64
C VAL A 214 5.88 -15.89 -2.82
N PRO A 215 7.09 -16.15 -2.26
CA PRO A 215 7.85 -15.14 -1.54
C PRO A 215 8.19 -13.92 -2.41
N ILE A 216 8.61 -14.16 -3.66
CA ILE A 216 8.97 -13.10 -4.62
C ILE A 216 7.74 -12.27 -4.97
N GLY A 217 6.62 -12.91 -5.35
CA GLY A 217 5.38 -12.22 -5.66
C GLY A 217 4.84 -11.41 -4.47
N THR A 218 4.97 -11.94 -3.26
CA THR A 218 4.54 -11.28 -2.02
C THR A 218 5.38 -10.03 -1.77
N ALA A 219 6.71 -10.14 -1.89
CA ALA A 219 7.62 -9.00 -1.78
C ALA A 219 7.32 -7.92 -2.83
N CYS A 220 7.05 -8.30 -4.09
CA CYS A 220 6.65 -7.37 -5.14
C CYS A 220 5.41 -6.57 -4.74
N VAL A 221 4.36 -7.26 -4.27
CA VAL A 221 3.11 -6.62 -3.87
C VAL A 221 3.30 -5.66 -2.69
N MET A 222 4.07 -6.04 -1.67
CA MET A 222 4.37 -5.16 -0.53
C MET A 222 5.21 -3.95 -0.95
N PHE A 223 6.20 -4.16 -1.82
CA PHE A 223 7.02 -3.09 -2.39
C PHE A 223 6.15 -2.07 -3.13
N PHE A 224 5.27 -2.52 -4.03
CA PHE A 224 4.40 -1.62 -4.79
C PHE A 224 3.35 -0.94 -3.92
N GLN A 225 2.84 -1.60 -2.88
CA GLN A 225 1.92 -1.00 -1.92
C GLN A 225 2.56 0.15 -1.14
N THR A 226 3.77 -0.08 -0.62
CA THR A 226 4.52 0.92 0.15
C THR A 226 5.01 2.06 -0.73
N LEU A 227 5.47 1.76 -1.96
CA LEU A 227 5.84 2.75 -2.96
C LEU A 227 4.64 3.65 -3.32
N GLY A 228 3.48 3.06 -3.59
CA GLY A 228 2.24 3.81 -3.85
C GLY A 228 1.87 4.73 -2.69
N GLY A 229 1.96 4.24 -1.45
CA GLY A 229 1.77 5.05 -0.26
C GLY A 229 2.72 6.24 -0.16
N ALA A 230 4.02 5.99 -0.30
CA ALA A 230 5.04 7.03 -0.19
C ALA A 230 4.88 8.14 -1.24
N LEU A 231 4.66 7.76 -2.51
CA LEU A 231 4.45 8.72 -3.60
C LEU A 231 3.21 9.57 -3.37
N PHE A 232 2.09 8.95 -2.99
CA PHE A 232 0.82 9.66 -2.85
C PHE A 232 0.72 10.48 -1.57
N ILE A 233 1.48 10.19 -0.52
CA ILE A 233 1.61 11.11 0.62
C ILE A 233 2.18 12.46 0.16
N SER A 234 3.24 12.47 -0.66
CA SER A 234 3.83 13.70 -1.21
C SER A 234 2.89 14.43 -2.18
N ILE A 235 2.15 13.68 -3.02
CA ILE A 235 1.09 14.26 -3.87
C ILE A 235 -0.02 14.86 -3.01
N GLY A 236 -0.49 14.13 -1.99
CA GLY A 236 -1.48 14.58 -1.03
C GLY A 236 -1.04 15.85 -0.30
N GLN A 237 0.26 15.98 0.01
CA GLN A 237 0.82 17.19 0.62
C GLN A 237 0.73 18.38 -0.32
N THR A 238 1.16 18.21 -1.56
CA THR A 238 1.07 19.27 -2.58
C THR A 238 -0.38 19.70 -2.78
N VAL A 239 -1.30 18.75 -2.92
CA VAL A 239 -2.73 19.01 -3.12
C VAL A 239 -3.33 19.70 -1.89
N PHE A 240 -3.05 19.22 -0.69
CA PHE A 240 -3.48 19.83 0.57
C PHE A 240 -3.02 21.28 0.68
N GLN A 241 -1.74 21.55 0.42
CA GLN A 241 -1.15 22.88 0.54
C GLN A 241 -1.72 23.85 -0.51
N ASN A 242 -1.88 23.41 -1.76
CA ASN A 242 -2.54 24.21 -2.80
C ASN A 242 -3.99 24.56 -2.40
N GLY A 243 -4.73 23.58 -1.85
CA GLY A 243 -6.06 23.80 -1.32
C GLY A 243 -6.09 24.77 -0.14
N LEU A 244 -5.12 24.66 0.78
CA LEU A 244 -4.95 25.56 1.92
C LEU A 244 -4.63 27.00 1.48
N VAL A 245 -3.74 27.19 0.51
CA VAL A 245 -3.43 28.51 -0.07
C VAL A 245 -4.68 29.12 -0.71
N ARG A 246 -5.38 28.35 -1.55
CA ARG A 246 -6.65 28.78 -2.16
C ARG A 246 -7.71 29.13 -1.12
N GLY A 247 -7.83 28.31 -0.08
CA GLY A 247 -8.73 28.55 1.05
C GLY A 247 -8.37 29.81 1.83
N THR A 248 -7.07 30.07 2.02
CA THR A 248 -6.58 31.27 2.72
C THR A 248 -6.98 32.53 1.96
N HIS A 249 -6.74 32.57 0.65
CA HIS A 249 -7.16 33.71 -0.17
C HIS A 249 -8.68 33.94 -0.16
N LYS A 250 -9.48 32.86 -0.03
CA LYS A 250 -10.94 32.94 -0.01
C LYS A 250 -11.50 33.40 1.34
N PHE A 251 -11.02 32.84 2.45
CA PHE A 251 -11.60 33.04 3.78
C PHE A 251 -10.84 34.04 4.65
N VAL A 252 -9.58 34.33 4.31
CA VAL A 252 -8.70 35.24 5.06
C VAL A 252 -7.77 36.01 4.09
N PRO A 253 -8.32 36.86 3.19
CA PRO A 253 -7.58 37.44 2.06
C PRO A 253 -6.36 38.30 2.46
N ASN A 254 -6.36 38.87 3.67
CA ASN A 254 -5.30 39.73 4.20
C ASN A 254 -4.31 38.96 5.10
N MET A 255 -4.03 37.69 4.80
CA MET A 255 -3.07 36.87 5.55
C MET A 255 -2.16 36.15 4.57
N ASP A 256 -0.86 36.16 4.85
CA ASP A 256 0.10 35.37 4.09
C ASP A 256 -0.17 33.87 4.31
N PRO A 257 -0.51 33.09 3.26
CA PRO A 257 -0.72 31.65 3.38
C PRO A 257 0.47 30.89 3.96
N LYS A 258 1.69 31.43 3.82
CA LYS A 258 2.90 30.82 4.40
C LYS A 258 2.84 30.73 5.93
N LEU A 259 2.11 31.63 6.60
CA LEU A 259 1.90 31.56 8.04
C LEU A 259 1.18 30.25 8.42
N LEU A 260 0.14 29.89 7.69
CA LEU A 260 -0.64 28.67 7.96
C LEU A 260 0.13 27.40 7.59
N LEU A 261 0.88 27.44 6.49
CA LEU A 261 1.71 26.33 6.03
C LEU A 261 2.81 26.00 7.05
N ASN A 262 3.45 27.03 7.63
CA ASN A 262 4.57 26.86 8.55
C ASN A 262 4.15 26.62 10.01
N ALA A 263 2.95 27.08 10.40
CA ALA A 263 2.44 26.86 11.76
C ALA A 263 2.25 25.35 12.06
N GLY A 264 1.84 24.57 11.06
CA GLY A 264 1.39 23.20 11.26
C GLY A 264 0.00 23.12 11.89
N ALA A 265 -0.68 22.01 11.65
CA ALA A 265 -2.11 21.84 11.98
C ALA A 265 -2.45 21.97 13.47
N THR A 266 -1.53 21.62 14.38
CA THR A 266 -1.77 21.67 15.83
C THR A 266 -1.52 23.04 16.45
N GLN A 267 -0.62 23.83 15.87
CA GLN A 267 -0.18 25.09 16.47
C GLN A 267 -0.87 26.30 15.88
N ILE A 268 -1.75 26.14 14.88
CA ILE A 268 -2.45 27.26 14.22
C ILE A 268 -3.10 28.22 15.22
N ARG A 269 -3.74 27.70 16.28
CA ARG A 269 -4.36 28.49 17.35
C ARG A 269 -3.32 29.31 18.12
N ASN A 270 -2.21 28.69 18.48
CA ASN A 270 -1.12 29.33 19.23
C ASN A 270 -0.39 30.38 18.37
N VAL A 271 -0.16 30.08 17.09
CA VAL A 271 0.50 30.99 16.15
C VAL A 271 -0.37 32.21 15.89
N LEU A 272 -1.67 32.04 15.63
CA LEU A 272 -2.58 33.16 15.43
C LEU A 272 -2.71 34.01 16.70
N GLN A 273 -2.71 33.42 17.89
CA GLN A 273 -2.67 34.16 19.15
C GLN A 273 -1.38 35.00 19.28
N ARG A 274 -0.21 34.42 19.00
CA ARG A 274 1.08 35.12 19.10
C ARG A 274 1.20 36.31 18.14
N VAL A 275 0.59 36.20 16.95
CA VAL A 275 0.63 37.24 15.91
C VAL A 275 -0.55 38.24 16.06
N GLY A 276 -1.43 38.05 17.04
CA GLY A 276 -2.57 38.93 17.28
C GLY A 276 -3.70 38.81 16.24
N LEU A 277 -3.80 37.66 15.57
CA LEU A 277 -4.76 37.37 14.49
C LEU A 277 -5.82 36.33 14.90
N THR A 278 -6.22 36.33 16.18
CA THR A 278 -7.18 35.36 16.74
C THR A 278 -8.57 35.46 16.08
N ASP A 279 -8.94 36.64 15.60
CA ASP A 279 -10.15 36.92 14.83
C ASP A 279 -10.20 36.13 13.51
N LYS A 280 -9.05 35.81 12.93
CA LYS A 280 -8.94 35.07 11.66
C LYS A 280 -8.99 33.55 11.82
N LEU A 281 -9.10 33.04 13.05
CA LEU A 281 -9.03 31.60 13.33
C LEU A 281 -10.07 30.78 12.57
N MET A 282 -11.32 31.24 12.52
CA MET A 282 -12.38 30.49 11.82
C MET A 282 -12.13 30.41 10.31
N GLY A 283 -11.70 31.51 9.68
CA GLY A 283 -11.34 31.50 8.26
C GLY A 283 -10.11 30.64 7.98
N ALA A 284 -9.15 30.59 8.91
CA ALA A 284 -8.00 29.71 8.80
C ALA A 284 -8.39 28.22 8.91
N ILE A 285 -9.33 27.87 9.79
CA ILE A 285 -9.88 26.51 9.91
C ILE A 285 -10.62 26.11 8.62
N GLU A 286 -11.40 27.01 8.03
CA GLU A 286 -12.06 26.77 6.74
C GLU A 286 -11.04 26.56 5.61
N ALA A 287 -9.94 27.33 5.61
CA ALA A 287 -8.86 27.14 4.65
C ALA A 287 -8.20 25.75 4.78
N TYR A 288 -7.95 25.29 6.01
CA TYR A 288 -7.47 23.92 6.28
C TYR A 288 -8.46 22.86 5.79
N MET A 289 -9.76 23.08 6.01
CA MET A 289 -10.79 22.16 5.55
C MET A 289 -10.78 22.01 4.02
N VAL A 290 -10.59 23.11 3.27
CA VAL A 290 -10.45 23.05 1.79
C VAL A 290 -9.28 22.16 1.39
N GLY A 291 -8.10 22.35 1.99
CA GLY A 291 -6.94 21.51 1.73
C GLY A 291 -7.19 20.03 2.07
N LEU A 292 -7.83 19.76 3.22
CA LEU A 292 -8.13 18.40 3.67
C LEU A 292 -9.09 17.69 2.72
N VAL A 293 -10.16 18.37 2.28
CA VAL A 293 -11.10 17.82 1.29
C VAL A 293 -10.38 17.48 -0.02
N ASP A 294 -9.48 18.35 -0.48
CA ASP A 294 -8.70 18.07 -1.69
C ASP A 294 -7.78 16.84 -1.51
N ALA A 295 -7.14 16.68 -0.35
CA ALA A 295 -6.37 15.47 -0.03
C ALA A 295 -7.26 14.21 0.04
N TYR A 296 -8.45 14.30 0.62
CA TYR A 296 -9.40 13.17 0.64
C TYR A 296 -9.89 12.80 -0.75
N ARG A 297 -10.04 13.76 -1.67
CA ARG A 297 -10.37 13.47 -3.08
C ARG A 297 -9.27 12.68 -3.78
N VAL A 298 -8.00 12.89 -3.43
CA VAL A 298 -6.90 12.04 -3.90
C VAL A 298 -7.11 10.60 -3.44
N THR A 299 -7.43 10.40 -2.16
CA THR A 299 -7.78 9.07 -1.65
C THR A 299 -8.94 8.44 -2.44
N VAL A 300 -10.03 9.18 -2.68
CA VAL A 300 -11.19 8.68 -3.45
C VAL A 300 -10.80 8.26 -4.87
N ALA A 301 -9.98 9.06 -5.55
CA ALA A 301 -9.51 8.72 -6.88
C ALA A 301 -8.69 7.42 -6.86
N CYS A 302 -7.77 7.28 -5.91
CA CYS A 302 -6.95 6.06 -5.77
C CYS A 302 -7.80 4.83 -5.45
N THR A 303 -8.77 4.94 -4.53
CA THR A 303 -9.63 3.82 -4.16
C THR A 303 -10.59 3.42 -5.28
N ALA A 304 -11.02 4.37 -6.12
CA ALA A 304 -11.79 4.07 -7.32
C ALA A 304 -10.96 3.28 -8.35
N VAL A 305 -9.69 3.65 -8.58
CA VAL A 305 -8.80 2.87 -9.46
C VAL A 305 -8.50 1.50 -8.84
N ALA A 306 -8.29 1.42 -7.53
CA ALA A 306 -8.12 0.15 -6.83
C ALA A 306 -9.36 -0.75 -6.98
N PHE A 307 -10.58 -0.18 -6.94
CA PHE A 307 -11.81 -0.93 -7.19
C PHE A 307 -11.85 -1.50 -8.61
N VAL A 308 -11.47 -0.72 -9.63
CA VAL A 308 -11.36 -1.23 -11.01
C VAL A 308 -10.32 -2.34 -11.10
N ALA A 309 -9.17 -2.19 -10.45
CA ALA A 309 -8.14 -3.23 -10.40
C ALA A 309 -8.63 -4.49 -9.67
N ALA A 310 -9.46 -4.34 -8.63
CA ALA A 310 -10.07 -5.47 -7.93
C ALA A 310 -10.97 -6.31 -8.85
N CYS A 311 -11.66 -5.68 -9.80
CA CYS A 311 -12.46 -6.39 -10.79
C CYS A 311 -11.62 -7.20 -11.80
N LEU A 312 -10.30 -6.97 -11.87
CA LEU A 312 -9.41 -7.68 -12.79
C LEU A 312 -8.85 -8.99 -12.22
N PHE A 313 -9.01 -9.25 -10.91
CA PHE A 313 -8.59 -10.49 -10.28
C PHE A 313 -9.29 -11.71 -10.90
N GLU A 314 -8.53 -12.79 -11.11
CA GLU A 314 -9.10 -14.05 -11.58
C GLU A 314 -9.93 -14.69 -10.46
N TRP A 315 -11.06 -15.29 -10.83
CA TRP A 315 -11.94 -16.03 -9.92
C TRP A 315 -11.37 -17.43 -9.67
N LYS A 316 -10.25 -17.48 -8.94
CA LYS A 316 -9.58 -18.73 -8.56
C LYS A 316 -9.90 -19.09 -7.11
N SER A 317 -10.11 -20.37 -6.88
CA SER A 317 -10.37 -20.93 -5.55
C SER A 317 -9.07 -21.03 -4.76
N VAL A 318 -9.10 -20.56 -3.51
CA VAL A 318 -7.99 -20.68 -2.56
C VAL A 318 -7.78 -22.14 -2.16
N LYS A 319 -8.84 -22.96 -2.18
CA LYS A 319 -8.80 -24.40 -1.85
C LYS A 319 -8.00 -25.20 -2.88
N ASP A 320 -8.01 -24.75 -4.14
CA ASP A 320 -7.24 -25.40 -5.21
C ASP A 320 -5.74 -25.12 -5.04
N GLY A 321 -5.41 -23.94 -4.53
CA GLY A 321 -4.05 -23.57 -4.11
C GLY A 321 -3.59 -24.41 -2.92
N GLU A 322 -4.40 -24.52 -1.87
CA GLU A 322 -4.10 -25.36 -0.70
C GLU A 322 -3.92 -26.84 -1.06
N ALA A 323 -4.77 -27.40 -1.93
CA ALA A 323 -4.64 -28.79 -2.38
C ALA A 323 -3.33 -29.03 -3.14
N LYS A 324 -2.91 -28.08 -3.99
CA LYS A 324 -1.60 -28.14 -4.67
C LYS A 324 -0.43 -28.04 -3.69
N ARG A 325 -0.55 -27.22 -2.65
CA ARG A 325 0.48 -27.06 -1.61
C ARG A 325 0.66 -28.34 -0.80
N LEU A 326 -0.44 -28.93 -0.34
CA LEU A 326 -0.43 -30.20 0.39
C LEU A 326 0.09 -31.34 -0.49
N GLY A 327 -0.25 -31.36 -1.77
CA GLY A 327 0.23 -32.37 -2.72
C GLY A 327 1.72 -32.25 -3.07
N ASN A 328 2.28 -31.03 -3.12
CA ASN A 328 3.71 -30.82 -3.33
C ASN A 328 4.52 -31.14 -2.07
N GLY A 329 4.05 -30.77 -0.87
CA GLY A 329 4.72 -31.12 0.39
C GLY A 329 4.88 -32.62 0.58
N HIS A 330 3.86 -33.42 0.26
CA HIS A 330 3.97 -34.88 0.29
C HIS A 330 5.00 -35.42 -0.73
N LYS A 331 5.14 -34.79 -1.90
CA LYS A 331 6.14 -35.21 -2.90
C LYS A 331 7.56 -34.87 -2.48
N GLU A 332 7.76 -33.72 -1.85
CA GLU A 332 9.05 -33.32 -1.29
C GLU A 332 9.44 -34.24 -0.12
N GLU A 333 8.51 -34.56 0.79
CA GLU A 333 8.73 -35.55 1.86
C GLU A 333 9.00 -36.97 1.32
N ASP A 334 8.32 -37.38 0.23
CA ASP A 334 8.55 -38.67 -0.43
C ASP A 334 9.92 -38.73 -1.13
N GLU A 335 10.38 -37.62 -1.74
CA GLU A 335 11.70 -37.53 -2.36
C GLU A 335 12.82 -37.45 -1.31
N GLU A 336 12.61 -36.73 -0.22
CA GLU A 336 13.55 -36.63 0.91
C GLU A 336 13.71 -37.99 1.61
N ASN A 337 12.60 -38.70 1.88
CA ASN A 337 12.64 -40.07 2.39
C ASN A 337 13.35 -41.06 1.44
N LYS A 338 13.23 -40.88 0.12
CA LYS A 338 13.94 -41.71 -0.88
C LYS A 338 15.45 -41.41 -0.94
N MET A 339 15.86 -40.19 -0.61
CA MET A 339 17.28 -39.84 -0.52
C MET A 339 17.91 -40.28 0.81
N GLU A 340 17.16 -40.28 1.91
CA GLU A 340 17.64 -40.74 3.22
C GLU A 340 17.70 -42.28 3.36
N ASP A 341 16.85 -43.04 2.64
CA ASP A 341 16.85 -44.50 2.67
C ASP A 341 16.75 -45.15 1.27
N PRO A 342 17.86 -45.16 0.49
CA PRO A 342 17.88 -45.74 -0.86
C PRO A 342 17.80 -47.28 -0.89
N GLU A 343 17.83 -47.98 0.26
CA GLU A 343 17.76 -49.45 0.33
C GLU A 343 16.33 -50.00 0.31
N LYS A 344 15.33 -49.18 0.63
CA LYS A 344 13.92 -49.60 0.71
C LYS A 344 13.31 -50.00 -0.63
N ASP A 345 13.74 -49.37 -1.73
CA ASP A 345 13.29 -49.69 -3.09
C ASP A 345 14.03 -50.90 -3.72
N ARG A 346 15.13 -51.37 -3.12
CA ARG A 346 15.83 -52.61 -3.55
C ARG A 346 15.26 -53.88 -2.91
N GLN A 347 14.39 -53.76 -1.91
CA GLN A 347 13.81 -54.90 -1.18
C GLN A 347 12.33 -55.15 -1.53
N GLN A 348 11.94 -55.04 -2.80
CA GLN A 348 10.78 -55.81 -3.27
C GLN A 348 11.27 -57.23 -3.64
N PRO A 349 11.05 -58.25 -2.80
CA PRO A 349 11.35 -59.61 -3.21
C PRO A 349 10.37 -60.04 -4.30
N LEU A 350 10.93 -60.63 -5.36
CA LEU A 350 10.27 -61.59 -6.25
C LEU A 350 9.43 -62.57 -5.41
N VAL A 351 8.12 -62.35 -5.33
CA VAL A 351 7.15 -63.39 -4.94
C VAL A 351 6.13 -63.50 -6.06
N VAL A 352 6.60 -64.01 -7.19
CA VAL A 352 5.77 -64.67 -8.19
C VAL A 352 6.42 -66.03 -8.48
N ALA A 353 5.59 -67.07 -8.46
CA ALA A 353 5.84 -68.47 -8.82
C ALA A 353 6.35 -69.41 -7.71
N ALA A 354 5.44 -69.90 -6.87
CA ALA A 354 5.16 -71.35 -6.73
C ALA A 354 3.87 -71.57 -5.89
N VAL A 355 2.74 -71.84 -6.54
CA VAL A 355 1.78 -72.95 -6.34
C VAL A 355 0.81 -72.92 -7.52
#